data_AF-A0A2X2T2M7-F1
#
_entry.id   AF-A0A2X2T2M7-F1
#
_cell.length_a   1.000
_cell.length_b   1.000
_cell.length_c   1.000
_cell.angle_alpha   90.00
_cell.angle_beta   90.00
_cell.angle_gamma   90.00
#
_symmetry.space_group_name_H-M   'P 1'
#
loop_
_entity.id
_entity.type
_entity.pdbx_description
1 polymer ?
#
loop_
_entity_poly.entity_id
_entity_poly.type
_entity_poly.pdbx_seq_one_letter_code
_entity_poly.pdbx_strand_id
1 'polypeptide(L)'
;MKDIDSITLVNELPKFVLRTNGFDVGIIKKGFFKTEKGDVYKLSLRVNTKPYIKIYHSKNQILFLNYGDSIQTLQLFNNIKTHMK
;
A
#
# COMPACT_ATOMS: atom_id res chain seq x y z
N MET A 1 -15.59 8.62 4.50
CA MET A 1 -14.53 7.59 4.55
C MET A 1 -14.59 6.87 5.90
N LYS A 2 -15.61 6.03 6.15
CA LYS A 2 -15.82 5.41 7.48
C LYS A 2 -14.92 4.19 7.77
N ASP A 3 -14.05 3.81 6.84
CA ASP A 3 -13.33 2.53 6.87
C ASP A 3 -11.80 2.64 6.83
N ILE A 4 -11.23 3.83 7.03
CA ILE A 4 -9.77 4.03 7.12
C ILE A 4 -9.43 4.42 8.57
N ASP A 5 -8.68 3.58 9.26
CA ASP A 5 -8.29 3.78 10.65
C ASP A 5 -7.06 4.70 10.75
N SER A 6 -6.05 4.49 9.89
CA SER A 6 -4.86 5.34 9.84
C SER A 6 -4.11 5.23 8.52
N ILE A 7 -3.28 6.23 8.23
CA ILE A 7 -2.34 6.23 7.11
C ILE A 7 -0.93 6.60 7.56
N THR A 8 0.07 5.96 6.98
CA THR A 8 1.49 6.29 7.20
C THR A 8 2.28 6.25 5.88
N LEU A 9 3.37 7.02 5.81
CA LEU A 9 4.36 6.87 4.76
C LEU A 9 5.45 5.90 5.22
N VAL A 10 5.83 4.97 4.36
CA VAL A 10 6.93 4.02 4.61
C VAL A 10 7.84 3.92 3.40
N ASN A 11 9.11 3.60 3.63
CA ASN A 11 10.11 3.40 2.58
C ASN A 11 10.48 1.93 2.37
N GLU A 12 9.87 1.03 3.15
CA GLU A 12 10.15 -0.39 3.14
C GLU A 12 8.83 -1.17 3.05
N LEU A 13 8.88 -2.26 2.30
CA LEU A 13 7.79 -3.23 2.19
C LEU A 13 8.17 -4.48 2.98
N PRO A 14 7.22 -5.15 3.62
CA PRO A 14 7.48 -6.47 4.18
C PRO A 14 7.82 -7.45 3.07
N LYS A 15 8.53 -8.52 3.43
CA LYS A 15 8.83 -9.61 2.50
C LYS A 15 7.55 -10.37 2.17
N PHE A 16 7.09 -10.26 0.92
CA PHE A 16 5.97 -11.03 0.40
C PHE A 16 6.47 -12.33 -0.22
N VAL A 17 5.86 -13.45 0.16
CA VAL A 17 6.27 -14.79 -0.30
C VAL A 17 5.23 -15.47 -1.18
N LEU A 18 3.99 -14.97 -1.17
CA LEU A 18 2.93 -15.53 -1.98
C LEU A 18 2.01 -14.44 -2.53
N ARG A 19 1.75 -14.49 -3.84
CA ARG A 19 0.66 -13.77 -4.49
C ARG A 19 -0.59 -14.65 -4.46
N THR A 20 -1.62 -14.24 -3.73
CA THR A 20 -2.87 -15.02 -3.65
C THR A 20 -3.83 -14.70 -4.80
N ASN A 21 -3.74 -13.49 -5.38
CA ASN A 21 -4.38 -13.12 -6.64
C ASN A 21 -3.71 -11.85 -7.20
N GLY A 22 -4.06 -11.49 -8.44
CA GLY A 22 -3.69 -10.22 -9.04
C GLY A 22 -2.50 -10.28 -10.01
N PHE A 23 -1.90 -9.11 -10.24
CA PHE A 23 -0.92 -8.83 -11.28
C PHE A 23 0.45 -8.54 -10.66
N ASP A 24 1.47 -9.25 -11.13
CA ASP A 24 2.87 -9.05 -10.72
C ASP A 24 3.75 -9.16 -11.96
N VAL A 25 4.13 -8.00 -12.51
CA VAL A 25 4.99 -7.92 -13.70
C VAL A 25 5.99 -6.80 -13.50
N GLY A 26 7.28 -7.16 -13.59
CA GLY A 26 8.39 -6.24 -13.37
C GLY A 26 8.28 -5.56 -12.01
N ILE A 27 8.16 -4.23 -12.02
CA ILE A 27 8.06 -3.43 -10.79
C ILE A 27 6.63 -3.26 -10.28
N ILE A 28 5.60 -3.62 -11.06
CA ILE A 28 4.20 -3.36 -10.72
C ILE A 28 3.63 -4.54 -9.94
N LYS A 29 3.13 -4.27 -8.72
CA LYS A 29 2.43 -5.25 -7.87
C LYS A 29 1.01 -4.77 -7.57
N LYS A 30 0.02 -5.55 -7.99
CA LYS A 30 -1.41 -5.27 -7.77
C LYS A 30 -2.15 -6.53 -7.33
N GLY A 31 -2.98 -6.46 -6.31
CA GLY A 31 -3.75 -7.61 -5.81
C GLY A 31 -3.41 -7.96 -4.37
N PHE A 32 -3.68 -9.19 -3.97
CA PHE A 32 -3.48 -9.67 -2.60
C PHE A 32 -2.21 -10.51 -2.48
N PHE A 33 -1.42 -10.21 -1.46
CA PHE A 33 -0.11 -10.80 -1.20
C PHE A 33 -0.01 -11.21 0.27
N LYS A 34 0.69 -12.31 0.54
CA LYS A 34 0.95 -12.83 1.89
C LYS A 34 2.42 -12.72 2.27
N THR A 35 2.67 -12.39 3.53
CA THR A 35 4.00 -12.46 4.15
C THR A 35 4.29 -13.86 4.68
N GLU A 36 5.54 -14.11 5.09
CA GLU A 36 5.94 -15.37 5.75
C GLU A 36 5.15 -15.65 7.03
N LYS A 37 4.68 -14.59 7.72
CA LYS A 37 3.88 -14.69 8.94
C LYS A 37 2.40 -14.97 8.68
N GLY A 38 1.98 -15.04 7.41
CA GLY A 38 0.59 -15.27 7.01
C GLY A 38 -0.27 -14.01 6.87
N ASP A 39 0.28 -12.83 7.17
CA ASP A 39 -0.43 -11.55 7.03
C ASP A 39 -0.79 -11.28 5.58
N VAL A 40 -2.04 -10.85 5.32
CA VAL A 40 -2.54 -10.55 3.99
C VAL A 40 -2.54 -9.03 3.75
N TYR A 41 -1.89 -8.60 2.68
CA TYR A 41 -1.83 -7.22 2.23
C TYR A 41 -2.45 -7.08 0.86
N LYS A 42 -3.21 -6.00 0.65
CA LYS A 42 -3.56 -5.55 -0.68
C LYS A 42 -2.45 -4.63 -1.18
N LEU A 43 -1.92 -4.89 -2.36
CA LEU A 43 -0.92 -4.05 -3.01
C LEU A 43 -1.54 -3.36 -4.23
N SER A 44 -1.19 -2.10 -4.42
CA SER A 44 -1.39 -1.35 -5.66
C SER A 44 -0.23 -0.39 -5.83
N LEU A 45 0.95 -0.93 -6.11
CA LEU A 45 2.20 -0.18 -6.05
C LEU A 45 3.22 -0.56 -7.12
N ARG A 46 4.27 0.25 -7.21
CA ARG A 46 5.51 0.02 -7.94
C ARG A 46 6.67 -0.10 -6.95
N VAL A 47 7.29 -1.28 -6.83
CA VAL A 47 8.27 -1.62 -5.75
C VAL A 47 9.60 -0.85 -5.78
N ASN A 48 9.85 -0.05 -6.83
CA ASN A 48 11.07 0.75 -6.97
C ASN A 48 10.82 2.26 -6.85
N THR A 49 9.58 2.67 -6.54
CA THR A 49 9.24 4.08 -6.39
C THR A 49 8.86 4.35 -4.95
N LYS A 50 9.68 5.06 -4.19
CA LYS A 50 9.37 5.42 -2.79
C LYS A 50 8.87 6.87 -2.72
N PRO A 51 8.10 7.25 -1.68
CA PRO A 51 7.60 6.42 -0.58
C PRO A 51 6.36 5.59 -0.97
N TYR A 52 5.91 4.73 -0.05
CA TYR A 52 4.62 4.04 -0.11
C TYR A 52 3.66 4.61 0.92
N ILE A 53 2.39 4.74 0.56
CA ILE A 53 1.31 4.99 1.52
C ILE A 53 0.84 3.63 2.04
N LYS A 54 0.98 3.43 3.35
CA LYS A 54 0.37 2.33 4.09
C LYS A 54 -0.95 2.82 4.65
N ILE A 55 -2.04 2.15 4.28
CA ILE A 55 -3.38 2.43 4.80
C ILE A 55 -3.82 1.24 5.64
N TYR A 56 -4.18 1.52 6.88
CA TYR A 56 -4.86 0.56 7.75
C TYR A 56 -6.36 0.81 7.63
N HIS A 57 -7.08 -0.18 7.13
CA HIS A 57 -8.54 -0.18 7.02
C HIS A 57 -9.18 -0.92 8.18
N SER A 58 -10.43 -0.54 8.48
CA SER A 58 -11.27 -1.27 9.43
C SER A 58 -11.35 -2.74 9.02
N LYS A 59 -11.29 -3.67 10.00
CA LYS A 59 -11.18 -5.14 9.82
C LYS A 59 -9.77 -5.68 9.50
N ASN A 60 -8.71 -5.04 10.00
CA ASN A 60 -7.31 -5.52 9.88
C ASN A 60 -6.81 -5.68 8.43
N GLN A 61 -7.40 -4.96 7.48
CA GLN A 61 -6.92 -4.97 6.11
C GLN A 61 -5.85 -3.90 5.93
N ILE A 62 -4.71 -4.28 5.35
CA ILE A 62 -3.62 -3.35 5.09
C ILE A 62 -3.44 -3.19 3.58
N LEU A 63 -3.46 -1.94 3.12
CA LEU A 63 -3.18 -1.57 1.74
C LEU A 63 -1.85 -0.82 1.64
N PHE A 64 -1.02 -1.22 0.70
CA PHE A 64 0.12 -0.41 0.24
C PHE A 64 -0.14 0.12 -1.17
N LEU A 65 0.07 1.42 -1.36
CA LEU A 65 -0.03 2.04 -2.68
C LEU A 65 0.99 3.16 -2.88
N ASN A 66 1.34 3.42 -4.13
CA ASN A 66 2.09 4.58 -4.58
C ASN A 66 1.77 4.87 -6.06
N TYR A 67 2.19 6.03 -6.52
CA TYR A 67 2.31 6.30 -7.96
C TYR A 67 3.71 5.91 -8.45
N GLY A 68 3.88 5.91 -9.79
CA GLY A 68 5.21 5.83 -10.40
C GLY A 68 6.07 7.08 -10.18
N ASP A 69 5.49 8.11 -9.59
CA ASP A 69 6.12 9.38 -9.23
C ASP A 69 5.98 9.63 -7.72
N SER A 70 7.09 10.03 -7.09
CA SER A 70 7.16 10.24 -5.64
C SER A 70 6.41 11.50 -5.19
N ILE A 71 6.44 12.56 -6.00
CA ILE A 71 5.76 13.83 -5.72
C ILE A 71 4.24 13.61 -5.73
N GLN A 72 3.71 12.91 -6.73
CA GLN A 72 2.30 12.53 -6.79
C GLN A 72 1.89 11.67 -5.59
N THR A 73 2.76 10.77 -5.14
CA THR A 73 2.50 9.95 -3.96
C THR A 73 2.41 10.79 -2.69
N LEU A 74 3.30 11.75 -2.51
CA LEU A 74 3.27 12.68 -1.37
C LEU A 74 2.04 13.61 -1.41
N GLN A 75 1.68 14.11 -2.58
CA GLN A 75 0.47 14.90 -2.79
C GLN A 75 -0.79 14.11 -2.40
N LEU A 76 -0.89 12.85 -2.85
CA LEU A 76 -1.99 11.97 -2.48
C LEU A 76 -2.04 11.75 -0.97
N PHE A 77 -0.90 11.47 -0.32
CA PHE A 77 -0.85 11.28 1.12
C PHE A 77 -1.39 12.51 1.88
N ASN A 78 -0.97 13.72 1.50
CA ASN A 78 -1.44 14.96 2.12
C ASN A 78 -2.93 15.21 1.86
N ASN A 79 -3.41 14.87 0.67
CA ASN A 79 -4.82 14.97 0.32
C ASN A 79 -5.66 14.03 1.19
N ILE A 80 -5.28 12.75 1.32
CA ILE A 80 -5.98 11.79 2.18
C ILE A 80 -5.96 12.29 3.64
N LYS A 81 -4.79 12.71 4.13
CA LYS A 81 -4.64 13.22 5.50
C LYS A 81 -5.55 14.40 5.82
N THR A 82 -5.74 15.31 4.87
CA THR A 82 -6.63 16.48 5.03
C THR A 82 -8.09 16.08 5.14
N HIS A 83 -8.54 15.06 4.39
CA HIS A 83 -9.92 14.58 4.39
C HIS A 83 -10.23 13.54 5.48
N MET A 84 -9.22 13.14 6.25
CA MET A 84 -9.37 12.30 7.45
C MET A 84 -9.64 13.11 8.73
N LYS A 85 -9.51 14.44 8.68
CA LYS A 85 -9.97 15.34 9.75
C LYS A 85 -11.49 15.46 9.72
#